data_AF-A0AAN0M0V1-F1
#
_entry.id   AF-A0AAN0M0V1-F1
#
_cell.length_a   1.000
_cell.length_b   1.000
_cell.length_c   1.000
_cell.angle_alpha   90.00
_cell.angle_beta   90.00
_cell.angle_gamma   90.00
#
_symmetry.space_group_name_H-M   'P 1'
#
loop_
_entity.id
_entity.type
_entity.pdbx_description
1 polymer ?
#
loop_
_entity_poly.entity_id
_entity_poly.type
_entity_poly.pdbx_seq_one_letter_code
_entity_poly.pdbx_strand_id
1 'polypeptide(L)'
;MSWIHDKYLKDTDSGYYGNWYSREIGVPMNLTKILFILRDEIEPEFITDSITMMDAYIRGDEQLGSPLIGDVNLDARQHTGANLTDITFNRIIQGAITGDVKRVDKAVKDMMTVFNTIDPNDLQHGVTDGFYEDGSFIQHSTVAYTGSYGKVLLGRIAQLVTVLNNTQWQDDTLMNTVEEWVYRGFGPVMYEGYMMEIVKGRAVSRTGTGYADGAGVVEALVQLSLGMNDASKSKMQSYVKYLITIPEFKVNTNSFVSVSNIFAYEHIKQDGSIIGMNPIDANSHFAFNLMDKSVHLRDDYAFSLARSSTRVSKYEYMSGENLRSWFQGDGAYYLYQSGVDQTDVYGIDFFATVDHYKLPRTTTVNA
;
A
#
# COMPACT_ATOMS: atom_id res chain seq x y z
N MET A 1 -3.79 -1.47 29.61
CA MET A 1 -4.52 -0.70 28.57
C MET A 1 -5.24 0.51 29.17
N SER A 2 -5.97 0.35 30.28
CA SER A 2 -6.71 1.45 30.93
C SER A 2 -5.85 2.67 31.24
N TRP A 3 -4.61 2.51 31.71
CA TRP A 3 -3.73 3.68 31.95
C TRP A 3 -3.45 4.50 30.67
N ILE A 4 -3.20 3.85 29.53
CA ILE A 4 -2.96 4.56 28.25
C ILE A 4 -4.25 5.24 27.80
N HIS A 5 -5.37 4.50 27.85
CA HIS A 5 -6.70 5.01 27.55
C HIS A 5 -6.97 6.29 28.34
N ASP A 6 -6.84 6.22 29.67
CA ASP A 6 -7.26 7.28 30.56
C ASP A 6 -6.33 8.50 30.58
N LYS A 7 -5.05 8.32 30.22
CA LYS A 7 -4.06 9.39 30.26
C LYS A 7 -3.81 10.04 28.90
N TYR A 8 -4.00 9.33 27.80
CA TYR A 8 -3.55 9.80 26.48
C TYR A 8 -4.58 9.72 25.36
N LEU A 9 -5.67 8.97 25.54
CA LEU A 9 -6.64 8.68 24.47
C LEU A 9 -8.07 9.13 24.79
N LYS A 10 -8.47 9.19 26.07
CA LYS A 10 -9.87 9.49 26.40
C LYS A 10 -10.30 10.93 26.12
N ASP A 11 -9.36 11.88 26.14
CA ASP A 11 -9.65 13.29 25.85
C ASP A 11 -9.61 13.50 24.34
N THR A 12 -10.77 13.28 23.72
CA THR A 12 -10.95 13.46 22.29
C THR A 12 -11.27 14.92 21.96
N ASP A 13 -11.89 15.69 22.85
CA ASP A 13 -12.29 17.09 22.59
C ASP A 13 -11.10 18.00 22.22
N SER A 14 -9.93 17.76 22.83
CA SER A 14 -8.68 18.47 22.52
C SER A 14 -8.14 18.21 21.09
N GLY A 15 -8.72 17.26 20.35
CA GLY A 15 -8.33 16.90 18.99
C GLY A 15 -7.01 16.14 18.89
N TYR A 16 -6.32 16.27 17.76
CA TYR A 16 -5.06 15.56 17.53
C TYR A 16 -3.89 16.32 18.14
N TYR A 17 -3.06 15.61 18.91
CA TYR A 17 -1.67 16.00 19.10
C TYR A 17 -0.80 15.29 18.06
N GLY A 18 -0.06 16.05 17.25
CA GLY A 18 0.84 15.52 16.22
C GLY A 18 0.13 15.17 14.91
N ASN A 19 0.46 14.02 14.33
CA ASN A 19 -0.08 13.58 13.04
C ASN A 19 -1.44 12.88 13.23
N TRP A 20 -2.46 13.29 12.45
CA TRP A 20 -3.79 12.68 12.41
C TRP A 20 -3.73 11.16 12.25
N TYR A 21 -2.80 10.67 11.42
CA TYR A 21 -2.60 9.24 11.15
C TYR A 21 -2.43 8.43 12.44
N SER A 22 -1.71 8.95 13.43
CA SER A 22 -1.49 8.26 14.70
C SER A 22 -2.79 8.04 15.47
N ARG A 23 -3.78 8.93 15.34
CA ARG A 23 -5.03 8.93 16.08
C ARG A 23 -6.16 8.22 15.33
N GLU A 24 -6.20 8.31 14.02
CA GLU A 24 -7.24 7.69 13.18
C GLU A 24 -6.88 6.28 12.71
N ILE A 25 -5.59 5.97 12.56
CA ILE A 25 -5.13 4.72 11.96
C ILE A 25 -4.18 3.98 12.89
N GLY A 26 -3.03 4.58 13.23
CA GLY A 26 -1.93 3.90 13.91
C GLY A 26 -2.31 3.31 15.28
N VAL A 27 -2.85 4.12 16.19
CA VAL A 27 -3.31 3.64 17.50
C VAL A 27 -4.53 2.73 17.35
N PRO A 28 -5.59 3.10 16.60
CA PRO A 28 -6.77 2.25 16.45
C PRO A 28 -6.48 0.85 15.92
N MET A 29 -5.63 0.71 14.90
CA MET A 29 -5.28 -0.59 14.35
C MET A 29 -4.58 -1.51 15.36
N ASN A 30 -3.71 -0.95 16.21
CA ASN A 30 -3.04 -1.74 17.24
C ASN A 30 -4.00 -2.09 18.38
N LEU A 31 -4.79 -1.12 18.83
CA LEU A 31 -5.75 -1.33 19.91
C LEU A 31 -6.81 -2.35 19.52
N THR A 32 -7.43 -2.23 18.34
CA THR A 32 -8.42 -3.19 17.84
C THR A 32 -7.87 -4.62 17.75
N LYS A 33 -6.62 -4.82 17.32
CA LYS A 33 -5.99 -6.16 17.32
C LYS A 33 -5.89 -6.73 18.73
N ILE A 34 -5.46 -5.92 19.70
CA ILE A 34 -5.37 -6.34 21.10
C ILE A 34 -6.76 -6.68 21.64
N LEU A 35 -7.76 -5.82 21.40
CA LEU A 35 -9.14 -6.06 21.82
C LEU A 35 -9.71 -7.34 21.19
N PHE A 36 -9.41 -7.61 19.91
CA PHE A 36 -9.87 -8.83 19.23
C PHE A 36 -9.24 -10.10 19.81
N ILE A 37 -7.91 -10.12 20.00
CA ILE A 37 -7.16 -11.29 20.47
C ILE A 37 -7.52 -11.61 21.92
N LEU A 38 -7.67 -10.58 22.76
CA LEU A 38 -7.93 -10.72 24.20
C LEU A 38 -9.41 -10.52 24.54
N ARG A 39 -10.33 -10.59 23.57
CA ARG A 39 -11.75 -10.26 23.76
C ARG A 39 -12.41 -11.03 24.92
N ASP A 40 -11.97 -12.26 25.16
CA ASP A 40 -12.53 -13.15 26.19
C ASP A 40 -11.90 -12.89 27.59
N GLU A 41 -10.83 -12.08 27.64
CA GLU A 41 -10.05 -11.72 28.84
C GLU A 41 -10.23 -10.23 29.24
N ILE A 42 -10.96 -9.45 28.44
CA ILE A 42 -11.18 -8.02 28.63
C ILE A 42 -12.65 -7.77 28.97
N GLU A 43 -12.91 -6.90 29.94
CA GLU A 43 -14.26 -6.46 30.29
C GLU A 43 -14.99 -5.88 29.05
N PRO A 44 -16.21 -6.35 28.72
CA PRO A 44 -16.96 -5.88 27.55
C PRO A 44 -17.19 -4.36 27.50
N GLU A 45 -17.32 -3.73 28.67
CA GLU A 45 -17.42 -2.27 28.79
C GLU A 45 -16.15 -1.57 28.29
N PHE A 46 -14.96 -2.06 28.64
CA PHE A 46 -13.70 -1.49 28.17
C PHE A 46 -13.52 -1.61 26.65
N ILE A 47 -14.02 -2.70 26.04
CA ILE A 47 -14.04 -2.87 24.58
C ILE A 47 -14.90 -1.78 23.94
N THR A 48 -16.12 -1.60 24.47
CA THR A 48 -17.09 -0.62 23.96
C THR A 48 -16.60 0.81 24.11
N ASP A 49 -16.02 1.15 25.26
CA ASP A 49 -15.44 2.47 25.53
C ASP A 49 -14.24 2.75 24.62
N SER A 50 -13.35 1.77 24.45
CA SER A 50 -12.20 1.90 23.57
C SER A 50 -12.62 2.15 22.13
N ILE A 51 -13.66 1.45 21.66
CA ILE A 51 -14.21 1.63 20.32
C ILE A 51 -14.87 3.00 20.17
N THR A 52 -15.67 3.43 21.15
CA THR A 52 -16.29 4.76 21.15
C THR A 52 -15.24 5.88 21.13
N MET A 53 -14.14 5.72 21.86
CA MET A 53 -13.00 6.63 21.83
C MET A 53 -12.35 6.68 20.43
N MET A 54 -12.15 5.52 19.80
CA MET A 54 -11.59 5.47 18.43
C MET A 54 -12.53 6.14 17.43
N ASP A 55 -13.85 5.97 17.57
CA ASP A 55 -14.85 6.62 16.72
C ASP A 55 -14.71 8.15 16.79
N ALA A 56 -14.59 8.71 18.00
CA ALA A 56 -14.42 10.15 18.21
C ALA A 56 -13.10 10.73 17.64
N TYR A 57 -12.13 9.87 17.29
CA TYR A 57 -10.93 10.27 16.57
C TYR A 57 -11.07 10.20 15.05
N ILE A 58 -12.01 9.44 14.49
CA ILE A 58 -12.29 9.44 13.04
C ILE A 58 -12.99 10.75 12.68
N ARG A 59 -12.22 11.71 12.18
CA ARG A 59 -12.74 13.04 11.81
C ARG A 59 -12.52 13.36 10.35
N GLY A 60 -11.52 12.77 9.69
CA GLY A 60 -11.10 13.26 8.39
C GLY A 60 -10.77 14.77 8.44
N ASP A 61 -11.55 15.59 7.73
CA ASP A 61 -11.42 17.05 7.70
C ASP A 61 -12.44 17.78 8.62
N GLU A 62 -13.25 17.04 9.38
CA GLU A 62 -14.33 17.58 10.18
C GLU A 62 -13.85 18.34 11.42
N GLN A 63 -14.54 19.44 11.73
CA GLN A 63 -14.35 20.19 12.97
C GLN A 63 -15.13 19.56 14.12
N LEU A 64 -14.65 19.75 15.36
CA LEU A 64 -15.32 19.24 16.55
C LEU A 64 -16.79 19.69 16.60
N GLY A 65 -17.69 18.75 16.88
CA GLY A 65 -19.14 18.97 16.89
C GLY A 65 -19.83 18.69 15.55
N SER A 66 -19.08 18.38 14.48
CA SER A 66 -19.67 17.88 13.23
C SER A 66 -20.34 16.53 13.44
N PRO A 67 -21.57 16.31 12.90
CA PRO A 67 -22.25 15.02 12.97
C PRO A 67 -21.59 13.96 12.07
N LEU A 68 -20.58 14.33 11.27
CA LEU A 68 -19.83 13.44 10.39
C LEU A 68 -18.62 12.81 11.10
N ILE A 69 -18.27 13.26 12.31
CA ILE A 69 -17.27 12.60 13.17
C ILE A 69 -17.84 11.27 13.68
N GLY A 70 -17.00 10.23 13.73
CA GLY A 70 -17.39 8.90 14.22
C GLY A 70 -17.23 7.79 13.20
N ASP A 71 -17.16 8.14 11.92
CA ASP A 71 -17.17 7.17 10.83
C ASP A 71 -16.47 7.72 9.58
N VAL A 72 -16.22 6.83 8.61
CA VAL A 72 -15.66 7.18 7.31
C VAL A 72 -16.59 8.18 6.60
N ASN A 73 -16.00 9.30 6.21
CA ASN A 73 -16.53 10.28 5.27
C ASN A 73 -15.71 10.20 3.97
N LEU A 74 -16.31 9.76 2.86
CA LEU A 74 -15.64 9.60 1.57
C LEU A 74 -15.26 10.94 0.90
N ASP A 75 -15.87 12.05 1.34
CA ASP A 75 -15.51 13.39 0.86
C ASP A 75 -14.32 14.00 1.63
N ALA A 76 -13.83 13.32 2.68
CA ALA A 76 -12.67 13.79 3.46
C ALA A 76 -11.35 13.42 2.79
N ARG A 77 -10.38 14.36 2.80
CA ARG A 77 -9.07 14.19 2.14
C ARG A 77 -8.26 13.02 2.68
N GLN A 78 -8.47 12.64 3.94
CA GLN A 78 -7.75 11.58 4.64
C GLN A 78 -8.28 10.19 4.30
N HIS A 79 -9.55 10.08 3.91
CA HIS A 79 -10.29 8.82 3.81
C HIS A 79 -10.32 8.28 2.38
N THR A 80 -9.14 8.15 1.77
CA THR A 80 -8.97 7.72 0.38
C THR A 80 -7.85 6.70 0.24
N GLY A 81 -7.82 5.95 -0.87
CA GLY A 81 -6.72 5.03 -1.22
C GLY A 81 -6.35 4.07 -0.07
N ALA A 82 -5.06 3.94 0.22
CA ALA A 82 -4.60 3.01 1.26
C ALA A 82 -5.08 3.40 2.66
N ASN A 83 -5.19 4.71 2.97
CA ASN A 83 -5.71 5.16 4.26
C ASN A 83 -7.16 4.71 4.46
N LEU A 84 -7.99 4.82 3.41
CA LEU A 84 -9.37 4.33 3.46
C LEU A 84 -9.39 2.83 3.79
N THR A 85 -8.56 2.03 3.13
CA THR A 85 -8.49 0.59 3.38
C THR A 85 -8.06 0.23 4.81
N ASP A 86 -7.12 0.99 5.40
CA ASP A 86 -6.70 0.76 6.79
C ASP A 86 -7.83 1.10 7.77
N ILE A 87 -8.52 2.23 7.57
CA ILE A 87 -9.63 2.67 8.44
C ILE A 87 -10.81 1.71 8.34
N THR A 88 -11.27 1.38 7.13
CA THR A 88 -12.43 0.51 6.92
C THR A 88 -12.16 -0.91 7.36
N PHE A 89 -10.97 -1.47 7.11
CA PHE A 89 -10.63 -2.78 7.65
C PHE A 89 -10.67 -2.78 9.18
N ASN A 90 -10.16 -1.74 9.83
CA ASN A 90 -10.25 -1.61 11.28
C ASN A 90 -11.72 -1.56 11.75
N ARG A 91 -12.56 -0.82 11.03
CA ARG A 91 -14.01 -0.74 11.29
C ARG A 91 -14.72 -2.09 11.14
N ILE A 92 -14.36 -2.89 10.13
CA ILE A 92 -14.87 -4.26 9.93
C ILE A 92 -14.56 -5.12 11.15
N ILE A 93 -13.31 -5.13 11.61
CA ILE A 93 -12.91 -5.92 12.79
C ILE A 93 -13.61 -5.42 14.05
N GLN A 94 -13.71 -4.10 14.26
CA GLN A 94 -14.44 -3.54 15.39
C GLN A 94 -15.92 -3.93 15.39
N GLY A 95 -16.58 -3.90 14.23
CA GLY A 95 -17.96 -4.36 14.09
C GLY A 95 -18.12 -5.85 14.37
N ALA A 96 -17.15 -6.68 13.94
CA ALA A 96 -17.14 -8.10 14.25
C ALA A 96 -16.98 -8.37 15.76
N ILE A 97 -16.14 -7.60 16.47
CA ILE A 97 -15.98 -7.72 17.94
C ILE A 97 -17.28 -7.41 18.67
N THR A 98 -18.01 -6.36 18.24
CA THR A 98 -19.21 -5.88 18.94
C THR A 98 -20.53 -6.46 18.42
N GLY A 99 -20.49 -7.29 17.36
CA GLY A 99 -21.69 -7.76 16.66
C GLY A 99 -22.46 -6.64 15.93
N ASP A 100 -21.78 -5.52 15.61
CA ASP A 100 -22.39 -4.40 14.88
C ASP A 100 -22.34 -4.64 13.37
N VAL A 101 -23.39 -5.31 12.86
CA VAL A 101 -23.54 -5.63 11.44
C VAL A 101 -23.58 -4.37 10.57
N LYS A 102 -24.21 -3.27 11.04
CA LYS A 102 -24.33 -2.04 10.25
C LYS A 102 -22.97 -1.37 10.04
N ARG A 103 -22.11 -1.42 11.05
CA ARG A 103 -20.72 -0.96 10.94
C ARG A 103 -19.95 -1.79 9.93
N VAL A 104 -20.10 -3.11 9.95
CA VAL A 104 -19.45 -3.98 8.95
C VAL A 104 -19.98 -3.67 7.55
N ASP A 105 -21.31 -3.58 7.37
CA ASP A 105 -21.95 -3.25 6.09
C ASP A 105 -21.39 -1.95 5.50
N LYS A 106 -21.38 -0.87 6.29
CA LYS A 106 -20.90 0.43 5.83
C LYS A 106 -19.40 0.39 5.54
N ALA A 107 -18.59 -0.19 6.43
CA ALA A 107 -17.15 -0.25 6.25
C ALA A 107 -16.75 -1.07 5.02
N VAL A 108 -17.41 -2.20 4.76
CA VAL A 108 -17.24 -2.97 3.53
C VAL A 108 -17.61 -2.11 2.33
N LYS A 109 -18.80 -1.49 2.33
CA LYS A 109 -19.26 -0.65 1.21
C LYS A 109 -18.28 0.49 0.89
N ASP A 110 -17.82 1.19 1.92
CA ASP A 110 -16.86 2.29 1.76
C ASP A 110 -15.50 1.75 1.28
N MET A 111 -15.04 0.61 1.80
CA MET A 111 -13.81 -0.03 1.31
C MET A 111 -13.91 -0.43 -0.16
N MET A 112 -15.06 -0.91 -0.63
CA MET A 112 -15.23 -1.33 -2.02
C MET A 112 -15.03 -0.19 -3.03
N THR A 113 -15.14 1.07 -2.59
CA THR A 113 -14.88 2.22 -3.47
C THR A 113 -13.44 2.28 -4.00
N VAL A 114 -12.46 1.68 -3.30
CA VAL A 114 -11.05 1.65 -3.75
C VAL A 114 -10.82 0.74 -4.95
N PHE A 115 -11.78 -0.13 -5.27
CA PHE A 115 -11.70 -1.01 -6.44
C PHE A 115 -12.16 -0.31 -7.72
N ASN A 116 -12.78 0.88 -7.61
CA ASN A 116 -13.12 1.68 -8.77
C ASN A 116 -11.84 2.20 -9.43
N THR A 117 -11.73 1.99 -10.73
CA THR A 117 -10.65 2.61 -11.52
C THR A 117 -10.85 4.12 -11.52
N ILE A 118 -9.81 4.89 -11.22
CA ILE A 118 -9.87 6.35 -11.21
C ILE A 118 -9.94 6.85 -12.66
N ASP A 119 -11.04 7.53 -13.00
CA ASP A 119 -11.16 8.32 -14.23
C ASP A 119 -10.83 9.79 -13.92
N PRO A 120 -9.73 10.34 -14.45
CA PRO A 120 -9.38 11.74 -14.22
C PRO A 120 -10.42 12.74 -14.76
N ASN A 121 -11.35 12.30 -15.61
CA ASN A 121 -12.42 13.14 -16.16
C ASN A 121 -13.74 13.02 -15.38
N ASP A 122 -13.88 12.04 -14.48
CA ASP A 122 -15.10 11.79 -13.69
C ASP A 122 -14.76 11.31 -12.28
N LEU A 123 -14.09 12.19 -11.52
CA LEU A 123 -13.65 11.90 -10.16
C LEU A 123 -14.84 11.77 -9.21
N GLN A 124 -14.96 10.60 -8.58
CA GLN A 124 -15.93 10.37 -7.51
C GLN A 124 -15.39 10.95 -6.20
N HIS A 125 -16.21 11.75 -5.49
CA HIS A 125 -15.80 12.44 -4.25
C HIS A 125 -14.53 13.31 -4.40
N GLY A 126 -14.17 13.72 -5.63
CA GLY A 126 -12.92 14.43 -5.90
C GLY A 126 -11.65 13.59 -5.64
N VAL A 127 -11.77 12.27 -5.50
CA VAL A 127 -10.68 11.38 -5.13
C VAL A 127 -9.84 11.02 -6.36
N THR A 128 -8.55 11.35 -6.31
CA THR A 128 -7.56 10.94 -7.31
C THR A 128 -6.66 9.80 -6.83
N ASP A 129 -6.82 9.37 -5.57
CA ASP A 129 -6.01 8.32 -4.95
C ASP A 129 -6.56 6.94 -5.31
N GLY A 130 -5.75 6.11 -5.99
CA GLY A 130 -6.16 4.79 -6.45
C GLY A 130 -5.43 4.35 -7.72
N PHE A 131 -5.90 3.24 -8.28
CA PHE A 131 -5.42 2.70 -9.55
C PHE A 131 -6.13 3.33 -10.75
N TYR A 132 -5.36 3.60 -11.80
CA TYR A 132 -5.85 4.15 -13.06
C TYR A 132 -5.78 3.08 -14.16
N GLU A 133 -6.48 3.35 -15.27
CA GLU A 133 -6.62 2.42 -16.39
C GLU A 133 -5.28 1.97 -16.99
N ASP A 134 -4.24 2.81 -16.97
CA ASP A 134 -2.90 2.49 -17.52
C ASP A 134 -2.00 1.73 -16.53
N GLY A 135 -2.50 1.37 -15.35
CA GLY A 135 -1.76 0.72 -14.27
C GLY A 135 -1.07 1.70 -13.31
N SER A 136 -1.19 3.00 -13.54
CA SER A 136 -0.69 4.03 -12.61
C SER A 136 -1.38 3.91 -11.25
N PHE A 137 -0.65 4.22 -10.18
CA PHE A 137 -1.21 4.35 -8.85
C PHE A 137 -0.79 5.69 -8.22
N ILE A 138 -1.79 6.47 -7.80
CA ILE A 138 -1.60 7.74 -7.12
C ILE A 138 -2.06 7.62 -5.66
N GLN A 139 -1.33 8.29 -4.76
CA GLN A 139 -1.80 8.62 -3.42
C GLN A 139 -1.40 10.07 -3.10
N HIS A 140 -2.03 10.66 -2.08
CA HIS A 140 -1.79 12.05 -1.65
C HIS A 140 -2.09 13.03 -2.77
N SER A 141 -3.19 12.72 -3.45
CA SER A 141 -3.82 13.39 -4.55
C SER A 141 -3.01 13.42 -5.85
N THR A 142 -1.68 13.39 -5.78
CA THR A 142 -0.81 13.71 -6.93
C THR A 142 0.52 12.94 -6.96
N VAL A 143 0.80 12.03 -6.02
CA VAL A 143 2.10 11.37 -5.92
C VAL A 143 2.04 9.95 -6.48
N ALA A 144 2.93 9.62 -7.41
CA ALA A 144 3.13 8.26 -7.92
C ALA A 144 3.63 7.34 -6.79
N TYR A 145 2.80 6.38 -6.37
CA TYR A 145 2.99 5.72 -5.07
C TYR A 145 2.81 4.21 -5.04
N THR A 146 2.84 3.54 -6.20
CA THR A 146 2.69 2.08 -6.31
C THR A 146 3.58 1.33 -5.32
N GLY A 147 4.85 1.72 -5.22
CA GLY A 147 5.86 1.10 -4.37
C GLY A 147 5.79 1.47 -2.88
N SER A 148 4.79 2.25 -2.44
CA SER A 148 4.57 2.46 -1.00
C SER A 148 3.10 2.42 -0.60
N TYR A 149 2.27 3.41 -0.92
CA TYR A 149 0.86 3.35 -0.54
C TYR A 149 0.12 2.26 -1.33
N GLY A 150 0.50 2.03 -2.59
CA GLY A 150 -0.04 0.92 -3.38
C GLY A 150 0.18 -0.42 -2.69
N LYS A 151 1.40 -0.71 -2.22
CA LYS A 151 1.69 -1.97 -1.52
C LYS A 151 0.89 -2.13 -0.22
N VAL A 152 0.66 -1.03 0.52
CA VAL A 152 -0.16 -1.03 1.75
C VAL A 152 -1.59 -1.41 1.40
N LEU A 153 -2.17 -0.75 0.40
CA LEU A 153 -3.51 -1.06 -0.11
C LEU A 153 -3.61 -2.51 -0.59
N LEU A 154 -2.63 -3.00 -1.37
CA LEU A 154 -2.62 -4.39 -1.86
C LEU A 154 -2.62 -5.41 -0.71
N GLY A 155 -1.76 -5.21 0.29
CA GLY A 155 -1.71 -6.06 1.47
C GLY A 155 -3.00 -6.02 2.28
N ARG A 156 -3.62 -4.83 2.40
CA ARG A 156 -4.90 -4.67 3.11
C ARG A 156 -6.06 -5.36 2.38
N ILE A 157 -6.06 -5.33 1.05
CA ILE A 157 -7.05 -6.04 0.22
C ILE A 157 -6.86 -7.55 0.31
N ALA A 158 -5.62 -8.05 0.31
CA ALA A 158 -5.36 -9.47 0.55
C ALA A 158 -5.94 -9.94 1.90
N GLN A 159 -5.84 -9.11 2.94
CA GLN A 159 -6.44 -9.36 4.24
C GLN A 159 -7.97 -9.28 4.21
N LEU A 160 -8.54 -8.28 3.52
CA LEU A 160 -10.00 -8.15 3.37
C LEU A 160 -10.59 -9.42 2.77
N VAL A 161 -10.03 -9.89 1.66
CA VAL A 161 -10.51 -11.07 0.94
C VAL A 161 -10.49 -12.31 1.83
N THR A 162 -9.46 -12.43 2.68
CA THR A 162 -9.38 -13.51 3.67
C THR A 162 -10.47 -13.37 4.75
N VAL A 163 -10.71 -12.16 5.25
CA VAL A 163 -11.68 -11.89 6.32
C VAL A 163 -13.13 -12.03 5.84
N LEU A 164 -13.43 -11.64 4.59
CA LEU A 164 -14.77 -11.70 4.03
C LEU A 164 -15.12 -13.07 3.43
N ASN A 165 -14.14 -13.98 3.30
CA ASN A 165 -14.37 -15.31 2.75
C ASN A 165 -15.48 -16.07 3.51
N ASN A 166 -16.44 -16.64 2.77
CA ASN A 166 -17.65 -17.29 3.29
C ASN A 166 -18.57 -16.38 4.13
N THR A 167 -18.49 -15.07 3.96
CA THR A 167 -19.43 -14.11 4.56
C THR A 167 -20.39 -13.55 3.50
N GLN A 168 -21.49 -12.93 3.92
CA GLN A 168 -22.43 -12.25 3.02
C GLN A 168 -21.83 -11.06 2.26
N TRP A 169 -20.65 -10.59 2.66
CA TRP A 169 -19.93 -9.46 2.08
C TRP A 169 -18.88 -9.87 1.04
N GLN A 170 -18.71 -11.17 0.79
CA GLN A 170 -17.80 -11.64 -0.24
C GLN A 170 -18.28 -11.19 -1.63
N ASP A 171 -17.37 -10.63 -2.42
CA ASP A 171 -17.59 -10.29 -3.83
C ASP A 171 -16.48 -10.92 -4.68
N ASP A 172 -16.87 -11.89 -5.50
CA ASP A 172 -15.94 -12.68 -6.32
C ASP A 172 -15.35 -11.88 -7.50
N THR A 173 -15.95 -10.72 -7.84
CA THR A 173 -15.46 -9.89 -8.96
C THR A 173 -14.19 -9.11 -8.61
N LEU A 174 -13.95 -8.89 -7.32
CA LEU A 174 -12.79 -8.14 -6.81
C LEU A 174 -11.45 -8.77 -7.21
N MET A 175 -11.41 -10.10 -7.31
CA MET A 175 -10.18 -10.84 -7.65
C MET A 175 -9.66 -10.48 -9.04
N ASN A 176 -10.55 -10.21 -10.00
CA ASN A 176 -10.13 -9.83 -11.36
C ASN A 176 -9.42 -8.48 -11.35
N THR A 177 -10.01 -7.49 -10.68
CA THR A 177 -9.44 -6.15 -10.53
C THR A 177 -8.07 -6.21 -9.84
N VAL A 178 -7.95 -7.00 -8.77
CA VAL A 178 -6.68 -7.16 -8.04
C VAL A 178 -5.63 -7.85 -8.90
N GLU A 179 -6.02 -8.89 -9.66
CA GLU A 179 -5.10 -9.57 -10.58
C GLU A 179 -4.56 -8.59 -11.63
N GLU A 180 -5.39 -7.70 -12.16
CA GLU A 180 -4.95 -6.65 -13.07
C GLU A 180 -3.96 -5.68 -12.42
N TRP A 181 -4.22 -5.23 -11.20
CA TRP A 181 -3.29 -4.35 -10.48
C TRP A 181 -1.93 -5.01 -10.25
N VAL A 182 -1.91 -6.30 -9.93
CA VAL A 182 -0.66 -7.05 -9.75
C VAL A 182 0.18 -7.03 -11.02
N TYR A 183 -0.41 -7.36 -12.18
CA TYR A 183 0.37 -7.53 -13.41
C TYR A 183 0.54 -6.26 -14.23
N ARG A 184 -0.39 -5.31 -14.16
CA ARG A 184 -0.29 -4.03 -14.90
C ARG A 184 0.27 -2.91 -14.04
N GLY A 185 0.04 -2.94 -12.73
CA GLY A 185 0.49 -1.91 -11.80
C GLY A 185 1.82 -2.23 -11.12
N PHE A 186 1.91 -3.34 -10.38
CA PHE A 186 3.11 -3.68 -9.60
C PHE A 186 4.22 -4.35 -10.41
N GLY A 187 3.86 -5.35 -11.23
CA GLY A 187 4.83 -6.16 -11.98
C GLY A 187 5.83 -5.32 -12.78
N PRO A 188 5.39 -4.32 -13.57
CA PRO A 188 6.31 -3.52 -14.39
C PRO A 188 7.27 -2.65 -13.58
N VAL A 189 6.94 -2.29 -12.34
CA VAL A 189 7.78 -1.45 -11.47
C VAL A 189 8.60 -2.25 -10.47
N MET A 190 8.62 -3.59 -10.63
CA MET A 190 9.48 -4.51 -9.89
C MET A 190 10.45 -5.20 -10.85
N TYR A 191 11.72 -4.79 -10.81
CA TYR A 191 12.77 -5.41 -11.62
C TYR A 191 13.61 -6.35 -10.77
N GLU A 192 13.65 -7.63 -11.13
CA GLU A 192 14.28 -8.69 -10.34
C GLU A 192 13.87 -8.67 -8.85
N GLY A 193 12.60 -8.36 -8.56
CA GLY A 193 12.10 -8.25 -7.18
C GLY A 193 12.40 -6.92 -6.48
N TYR A 194 13.21 -6.04 -7.06
CA TYR A 194 13.48 -4.71 -6.55
C TYR A 194 12.40 -3.72 -6.98
N MET A 195 11.74 -3.06 -6.03
CA MET A 195 10.80 -1.98 -6.33
C MET A 195 11.56 -0.72 -6.78
N MET A 196 11.18 -0.15 -7.93
CA MET A 196 11.85 1.03 -8.51
C MET A 196 11.65 2.31 -7.67
N GLU A 197 12.62 3.22 -7.69
CA GLU A 197 12.59 4.47 -6.92
C GLU A 197 11.44 5.40 -7.31
N ILE A 198 11.09 5.37 -8.60
CA ILE A 198 10.16 6.30 -9.24
C ILE A 198 8.70 6.20 -8.77
N VAL A 199 8.37 5.21 -7.94
CA VAL A 199 7.02 4.94 -7.41
C VAL A 199 6.97 4.86 -5.87
N LYS A 200 8.01 5.34 -5.18
CA LYS A 200 8.12 5.26 -3.71
C LYS A 200 7.83 6.59 -2.99
N GLY A 201 7.55 7.68 -3.72
CA GLY A 201 7.36 9.01 -3.14
C GLY A 201 8.45 9.37 -2.11
N ARG A 202 8.06 9.83 -0.92
CA ARG A 202 9.03 10.14 0.14
C ARG A 202 9.72 8.92 0.76
N ALA A 203 9.21 7.70 0.52
CA ALA A 203 9.75 6.49 1.15
C ALA A 203 11.16 6.13 0.65
N VAL A 204 11.61 6.69 -0.49
CA VAL A 204 13.00 6.62 -0.96
C VAL A 204 14.04 7.01 0.10
N SER A 205 13.66 7.84 1.08
CA SER A 205 14.53 8.27 2.17
C SER A 205 14.51 7.35 3.41
N ARG A 206 13.97 6.13 3.31
CA ARG A 206 13.91 5.16 4.41
C ARG A 206 14.96 4.07 4.22
N THR A 207 15.43 3.50 5.33
CA THR A 207 16.46 2.44 5.33
C THR A 207 15.95 1.06 4.88
N GLY A 208 14.63 0.83 4.87
CA GLY A 208 14.01 -0.42 4.42
C GLY A 208 13.15 -0.22 3.19
N THR A 209 13.77 -0.20 2.00
CA THR A 209 13.07 -0.01 0.70
C THR A 209 13.63 -0.97 -0.36
N GLY A 210 13.07 -0.94 -1.58
CA GLY A 210 13.60 -1.70 -2.71
C GLY A 210 13.16 -3.16 -2.62
N TYR A 211 14.06 -4.08 -2.29
CA TYR A 211 13.70 -5.49 -2.06
C TYR A 211 12.73 -5.66 -0.88
N ALA A 212 12.84 -4.84 0.17
CA ALA A 212 11.88 -4.89 1.28
C ALA A 212 10.45 -4.52 0.83
N ASP A 213 10.32 -3.59 -0.12
CA ASP A 213 9.01 -3.25 -0.70
C ASP A 213 8.50 -4.39 -1.59
N GLY A 214 9.38 -4.98 -2.40
CA GLY A 214 9.06 -6.18 -3.19
C GLY A 214 8.62 -7.36 -2.34
N ALA A 215 9.25 -7.58 -1.18
CA ALA A 215 8.88 -8.64 -0.24
C ALA A 215 7.45 -8.45 0.30
N GLY A 216 7.04 -7.20 0.57
CA GLY A 216 5.66 -6.89 0.95
C GLY A 216 4.65 -7.19 -0.17
N VAL A 217 5.02 -6.96 -1.43
CA VAL A 217 4.20 -7.38 -2.58
C VAL A 217 4.12 -8.90 -2.64
N VAL A 218 5.24 -9.62 -2.51
CA VAL A 218 5.27 -11.10 -2.49
C VAL A 218 4.34 -11.66 -1.41
N GLU A 219 4.37 -11.11 -0.19
CA GLU A 219 3.47 -11.55 0.87
C GLU A 219 1.99 -11.40 0.45
N ALA A 220 1.62 -10.25 -0.12
CA ALA A 220 0.26 -10.02 -0.59
C ALA A 220 -0.13 -11.00 -1.71
N LEU A 221 0.77 -11.30 -2.65
CA LEU A 221 0.53 -12.28 -3.71
C LEU A 221 0.31 -13.69 -3.16
N VAL A 222 1.13 -14.10 -2.18
CA VAL A 222 0.97 -15.38 -1.50
C VAL A 222 -0.42 -15.47 -0.89
N GLN A 223 -0.82 -14.45 -0.14
CA GLN A 223 -2.11 -14.41 0.53
C GLN A 223 -3.29 -14.40 -0.46
N LEU A 224 -3.23 -13.58 -1.51
CA LEU A 224 -4.26 -13.51 -2.56
C LEU A 224 -4.43 -14.84 -3.27
N SER A 225 -3.32 -15.54 -3.57
CA SER A 225 -3.37 -16.84 -4.25
C SER A 225 -4.17 -17.91 -3.49
N LEU A 226 -4.36 -17.77 -2.17
CA LEU A 226 -5.14 -18.70 -1.37
C LEU A 226 -6.66 -18.57 -1.58
N GLY A 227 -7.13 -17.40 -2.05
CA GLY A 227 -8.54 -17.12 -2.33
C GLY A 227 -8.92 -17.12 -3.81
N MET A 228 -7.97 -17.35 -4.71
CA MET A 228 -8.18 -17.31 -6.16
C MET A 228 -8.66 -18.66 -6.73
N ASN A 229 -9.34 -18.59 -7.87
CA ASN A 229 -9.64 -19.78 -8.70
C ASN A 229 -8.34 -20.45 -9.19
N ASP A 230 -8.42 -21.70 -9.65
CA ASP A 230 -7.24 -22.50 -9.99
C ASP A 230 -6.33 -21.81 -11.03
N ALA A 231 -6.87 -21.17 -12.06
CA ALA A 231 -6.07 -20.53 -13.10
C ALA A 231 -5.31 -19.29 -12.57
N SER A 232 -6.01 -18.36 -11.92
CA SER A 232 -5.41 -17.16 -11.33
C SER A 232 -4.43 -17.51 -10.20
N LYS A 233 -4.78 -18.51 -9.38
CA LYS A 233 -3.91 -19.07 -8.34
C LYS A 233 -2.61 -19.62 -8.94
N SER A 234 -2.69 -20.50 -9.94
CA SER A 234 -1.49 -21.08 -10.58
C SER A 234 -0.60 -20.00 -11.19
N LYS A 235 -1.18 -19.00 -11.87
CA LYS A 235 -0.43 -17.89 -12.45
C LYS A 235 0.25 -17.03 -11.38
N MET A 236 -0.45 -16.72 -10.29
CA MET A 236 0.09 -15.93 -9.18
C MET A 236 1.19 -16.68 -8.42
N GLN A 237 0.98 -17.96 -8.12
CA GLN A 237 2.01 -18.80 -7.48
C GLN A 237 3.22 -19.03 -8.39
N SER A 238 3.03 -19.14 -9.71
CA SER A 238 4.11 -19.18 -10.69
C SER A 238 4.93 -17.88 -10.67
N TYR A 239 4.30 -16.71 -10.55
CA TYR A 239 5.02 -15.45 -10.43
C TYR A 239 5.81 -15.35 -9.11
N VAL A 240 5.19 -15.72 -7.99
CA VAL A 240 5.87 -15.80 -6.69
C VAL A 240 7.07 -16.77 -6.78
N LYS A 241 6.89 -17.95 -7.38
CA LYS A 241 7.96 -18.93 -7.58
C LYS A 241 9.12 -18.36 -8.40
N TYR A 242 8.83 -17.61 -9.47
CA TYR A 242 9.86 -16.90 -10.24
C TYR A 242 10.64 -15.92 -9.36
N LEU A 243 9.95 -15.06 -8.61
CA LEU A 243 10.59 -14.07 -7.75
C LEU A 243 11.51 -14.72 -6.69
N ILE A 244 11.11 -15.86 -6.14
CA ILE A 244 11.91 -16.63 -5.16
C ILE A 244 13.23 -17.14 -5.75
N THR A 245 13.29 -17.39 -7.07
CA THR A 245 14.50 -17.91 -7.72
C THR A 245 15.56 -16.85 -7.98
N ILE A 246 15.23 -15.56 -7.78
CA ILE A 246 16.13 -14.45 -8.04
C ILE A 246 17.18 -14.38 -6.91
N PRO A 247 18.49 -14.54 -7.22
CA PRO A 247 19.54 -14.65 -6.20
C PRO A 247 19.60 -13.48 -5.20
N GLU A 248 19.42 -12.26 -5.69
CA GLU A 248 19.52 -11.05 -4.86
C GLU A 248 18.24 -10.72 -4.10
N PHE A 249 17.10 -11.25 -4.53
CA PHE A 249 15.84 -11.01 -3.86
C PHE A 249 15.61 -11.98 -2.69
N LYS A 250 16.34 -11.75 -1.60
CA LYS A 250 16.28 -12.55 -0.37
C LYS A 250 15.07 -12.16 0.48
N VAL A 251 13.89 -12.66 0.13
CA VAL A 251 12.65 -12.43 0.89
C VAL A 251 12.82 -12.93 2.34
N ASN A 252 12.75 -12.01 3.30
CA ASN A 252 12.78 -12.32 4.72
C ASN A 252 11.36 -12.56 5.24
N THR A 253 10.96 -13.83 5.38
CA THR A 253 9.60 -14.17 5.86
C THR A 253 9.33 -13.75 7.31
N ASN A 254 10.35 -13.37 8.10
CA ASN A 254 10.14 -12.79 9.43
C ASN A 254 9.49 -11.41 9.39
N SER A 255 9.53 -10.72 8.24
CA SER A 255 8.82 -9.46 8.05
C SER A 255 7.38 -9.65 7.57
N PHE A 256 6.93 -10.89 7.36
CA PHE A 256 5.55 -11.15 6.97
C PHE A 256 4.61 -10.86 8.14
N VAL A 257 3.48 -10.24 7.83
CA VAL A 257 2.42 -9.92 8.80
C VAL A 257 1.67 -11.17 9.24
N SER A 258 1.52 -12.17 8.36
CA SER A 258 0.82 -13.42 8.68
C SER A 258 1.72 -14.65 8.72
N VAL A 259 1.61 -15.43 9.80
CA VAL A 259 2.25 -16.74 9.94
C VAL A 259 1.74 -17.73 8.87
N SER A 260 0.45 -17.66 8.50
CA SER A 260 -0.08 -18.53 7.42
C SER A 260 0.57 -18.24 6.07
N ASN A 261 0.93 -16.98 5.81
CA ASN A 261 1.63 -16.59 4.59
C ASN A 261 3.04 -17.17 4.55
N ILE A 262 3.72 -17.33 5.70
CA ILE A 262 5.03 -17.99 5.77
C ILE A 262 4.92 -19.44 5.31
N PHE A 263 3.93 -20.19 5.80
CA PHE A 263 3.72 -21.59 5.38
C PHE A 263 3.35 -21.70 3.91
N ALA A 264 2.46 -20.84 3.41
CA ALA A 264 2.07 -20.83 2.01
C ALA A 264 3.25 -20.46 1.08
N TYR A 265 4.06 -19.49 1.48
CA TYR A 265 5.28 -19.12 0.77
C TYR A 265 6.29 -20.27 0.72
N GLU A 266 6.56 -20.92 1.85
CA GLU A 266 7.47 -22.08 1.90
C GLU A 266 6.93 -23.28 1.10
N HIS A 267 5.61 -23.48 1.08
CA HIS A 267 4.98 -24.47 0.22
C HIS A 267 5.23 -24.15 -1.27
N ILE A 268 4.96 -22.92 -1.72
CA ILE A 268 5.23 -22.50 -3.10
C ILE A 268 6.71 -22.69 -3.44
N LYS A 269 7.61 -22.29 -2.54
CA LYS A 269 9.05 -22.44 -2.70
C LYS A 269 9.51 -23.89 -2.86
N GLN A 270 8.93 -24.82 -2.11
CA GLN A 270 9.35 -26.23 -2.08
C GLN A 270 8.63 -27.11 -3.11
N ASP A 271 7.45 -26.69 -3.59
CA ASP A 271 6.68 -27.46 -4.57
C ASP A 271 7.37 -27.46 -5.94
N GLY A 272 7.85 -28.64 -6.37
CA GLY A 272 8.51 -28.82 -7.66
C GLY A 272 7.56 -28.85 -8.87
N SER A 273 6.25 -28.93 -8.65
CA SER A 273 5.25 -28.86 -9.71
C SER A 273 4.95 -27.43 -10.16
N ILE A 274 5.22 -26.44 -9.31
CA ILE A 274 5.07 -25.02 -9.63
C ILE A 274 6.30 -24.54 -10.42
N ILE A 275 6.09 -24.26 -11.70
CA ILE A 275 7.13 -23.68 -12.56
C ILE A 275 7.09 -22.16 -12.41
N GLY A 276 8.23 -21.55 -12.05
CA GLY A 276 8.34 -20.10 -11.91
C GLY A 276 8.35 -19.41 -13.28
N MET A 277 7.44 -18.46 -13.49
CA MET A 277 7.41 -17.62 -14.69
C MET A 277 7.18 -16.15 -14.33
N ASN A 278 7.90 -15.26 -15.01
CA ASN A 278 7.58 -13.83 -14.97
C ASN A 278 6.41 -13.57 -15.95
N PRO A 279 5.25 -13.11 -15.49
CA PRO A 279 4.12 -12.80 -16.36
C PRO A 279 4.33 -11.48 -17.14
N ILE A 280 5.37 -10.71 -16.80
CA ILE A 280 5.71 -9.45 -17.47
C ILE A 280 6.72 -9.74 -18.57
N ASP A 281 6.37 -9.39 -19.81
CA ASP A 281 7.27 -9.53 -20.96
C ASP A 281 8.48 -8.59 -20.79
N ALA A 282 9.66 -9.20 -20.77
CA ALA A 282 10.93 -8.52 -20.62
C ALA A 282 11.24 -7.54 -21.77
N ASN A 283 10.55 -7.59 -22.92
CA ASN A 283 10.74 -6.65 -24.03
C ASN A 283 9.64 -5.57 -24.14
N SER A 284 9.12 -5.12 -22.99
CA SER A 284 7.98 -4.20 -22.92
C SER A 284 8.35 -2.74 -22.65
N HIS A 285 7.44 -1.85 -23.03
CA HIS A 285 7.45 -0.45 -22.61
C HIS A 285 6.11 -0.10 -21.95
N PHE A 286 6.16 0.36 -20.71
CA PHE A 286 5.01 0.75 -19.91
C PHE A 286 4.99 2.28 -19.77
N ALA A 287 3.99 2.90 -20.40
CA ALA A 287 3.76 4.33 -20.35
C ALA A 287 2.68 4.65 -19.31
N PHE A 288 3.09 4.77 -18.05
CA PHE A 288 2.24 5.18 -16.92
C PHE A 288 2.01 6.70 -16.95
N ASN A 289 1.31 7.18 -17.97
CA ASN A 289 1.08 8.60 -18.22
C ASN A 289 0.19 9.24 -17.14
N LEU A 290 -0.67 8.48 -16.48
CA LEU A 290 -1.55 8.98 -15.42
C LEU A 290 -0.82 9.19 -14.08
N MET A 291 0.38 8.63 -13.91
CA MET A 291 1.33 9.00 -12.85
C MET A 291 2.65 9.61 -13.37
N ASP A 292 2.69 10.04 -14.62
CA ASP A 292 3.85 10.64 -15.30
C ASP A 292 5.15 9.82 -15.16
N LYS A 293 5.06 8.49 -15.18
CA LYS A 293 6.21 7.57 -15.17
C LYS A 293 6.32 6.79 -16.47
N SER A 294 7.51 6.28 -16.74
CA SER A 294 7.72 5.35 -17.84
C SER A 294 8.71 4.29 -17.40
N VAL A 295 8.45 3.05 -17.79
CA VAL A 295 9.36 1.93 -17.56
C VAL A 295 9.59 1.21 -18.88
N HIS A 296 10.85 0.95 -19.18
CA HIS A 296 11.28 0.20 -20.34
C HIS A 296 12.06 -1.01 -19.87
N LEU A 297 11.58 -2.20 -20.21
CA LEU A 297 12.19 -3.46 -19.80
C LEU A 297 12.97 -4.06 -20.97
N ARG A 298 14.10 -4.69 -20.65
CA ARG A 298 14.87 -5.62 -21.48
C ARG A 298 15.30 -6.80 -20.61
N ASP A 299 15.74 -7.87 -21.27
CA ASP A 299 16.23 -9.07 -20.58
C ASP A 299 17.37 -8.76 -19.60
N ASP A 300 18.23 -7.81 -19.96
CA ASP A 300 19.47 -7.47 -19.26
C ASP A 300 19.41 -6.13 -18.48
N TYR A 301 18.36 -5.33 -18.66
CA TYR A 301 18.16 -4.11 -17.87
C TYR A 301 16.70 -3.64 -17.81
N ALA A 302 16.39 -2.79 -16.82
CA ALA A 302 15.23 -1.92 -16.84
C ALA A 302 15.66 -0.45 -16.77
N PHE A 303 15.01 0.39 -17.57
CA PHE A 303 15.17 1.85 -17.53
C PHE A 303 13.86 2.47 -17.06
N SER A 304 13.92 3.32 -16.04
CA SER A 304 12.76 4.06 -15.56
C SER A 304 12.99 5.56 -15.63
N LEU A 305 11.93 6.31 -15.92
CA LEU A 305 11.94 7.76 -16.05
C LEU A 305 10.85 8.38 -15.17
N ALA A 306 11.28 9.26 -14.26
CA ALA A 306 10.39 10.04 -13.42
C ALA A 306 10.14 11.42 -14.02
N ARG A 307 8.91 11.64 -14.46
CA ARG A 307 8.40 12.94 -14.89
C ARG A 307 7.35 13.44 -13.91
N SER A 308 6.93 14.66 -14.12
CA SER A 308 5.88 15.37 -13.41
C SER A 308 5.14 16.28 -14.37
N SER A 309 3.97 16.77 -13.95
CA SER A 309 3.16 17.70 -14.71
C SER A 309 2.29 18.52 -13.76
N THR A 310 1.31 19.24 -14.30
CA THR A 310 0.27 19.88 -13.48
C THR A 310 -0.63 18.89 -12.73
N ARG A 311 -0.58 17.59 -13.08
CA ARG A 311 -1.38 16.52 -12.45
C ARG A 311 -0.61 15.73 -11.40
N VAL A 312 0.70 15.60 -11.55
CA VAL A 312 1.55 14.72 -10.74
C VAL A 312 2.69 15.51 -10.13
N SER A 313 2.85 15.39 -8.82
CA SER A 313 3.90 16.09 -8.08
C SER A 313 5.30 15.68 -8.53
N LYS A 314 6.22 16.64 -8.48
CA LYS A 314 7.66 16.43 -8.71
C LYS A 314 8.29 15.50 -7.68
N TYR A 315 7.96 15.70 -6.42
CA TYR A 315 8.44 14.92 -5.29
C TYR A 315 7.49 15.14 -4.11
N GLU A 316 7.65 14.37 -3.05
CA GLU A 316 6.95 14.62 -1.80
C GLU A 316 7.95 14.84 -0.67
N TYR A 317 7.78 15.95 0.05
CA TYR A 317 8.35 16.18 1.37
C TYR A 317 7.19 16.29 2.37
N MET A 318 7.18 15.40 3.36
CA MET A 318 6.18 15.40 4.42
C MET A 318 6.73 14.68 5.65
N SER A 319 6.27 15.08 6.84
CA SER A 319 6.62 14.41 8.10
C SER A 319 8.14 14.32 8.38
N GLY A 320 8.93 15.26 7.84
CA GLY A 320 10.39 15.26 7.99
C GLY A 320 11.13 14.28 7.08
N GLU A 321 10.45 13.62 6.13
CA GLU A 321 11.04 12.65 5.20
C GLU A 321 11.35 13.29 3.83
N ASN A 322 12.35 12.76 3.12
CA ASN A 322 12.74 13.16 1.75
C ASN A 322 13.10 14.65 1.57
N LEU A 323 13.94 15.17 2.47
CA LEU A 323 14.24 16.61 2.64
C LEU A 323 14.82 17.34 1.40
N ARG A 324 15.52 16.64 0.51
CA ARG A 324 16.40 17.25 -0.49
C ARG A 324 16.15 16.82 -1.93
N SER A 325 15.15 15.98 -2.18
CA SER A 325 14.98 15.34 -3.48
C SER A 325 14.13 16.15 -4.46
N TRP A 326 14.42 17.46 -4.57
CA TRP A 326 13.61 18.45 -5.28
C TRP A 326 13.38 18.15 -6.76
N PHE A 327 14.35 17.51 -7.40
CA PHE A 327 14.37 17.26 -8.84
C PHE A 327 14.02 15.81 -9.23
N GLN A 328 13.48 15.00 -8.31
CA GLN A 328 13.10 13.60 -8.59
C GLN A 328 12.16 13.45 -9.81
N GLY A 329 11.16 14.33 -9.92
CA GLY A 329 10.19 14.32 -11.02
C GLY A 329 10.57 15.23 -12.19
N ASP A 330 11.79 15.77 -12.23
CA ASP A 330 12.26 16.70 -13.27
C ASP A 330 13.01 15.95 -14.39
N GLY A 331 12.59 14.72 -14.69
CA GLY A 331 13.19 13.88 -15.72
C GLY A 331 14.33 12.99 -15.22
N ALA A 332 14.44 12.78 -13.90
CA ALA A 332 15.42 11.86 -13.34
C ALA A 332 15.18 10.44 -13.87
N TYR A 333 16.25 9.72 -14.18
CA TYR A 333 16.18 8.33 -14.63
C TYR A 333 16.95 7.38 -13.73
N TYR A 334 16.57 6.11 -13.79
CA TYR A 334 17.23 5.00 -13.10
C TYR A 334 17.44 3.86 -14.11
N LEU A 335 18.58 3.19 -14.02
CA LEU A 335 18.98 2.04 -14.83
C LEU A 335 19.30 0.87 -13.89
N TYR A 336 18.42 -0.13 -13.90
CA TYR A 336 18.57 -1.36 -13.15
C TYR A 336 19.17 -2.41 -14.07
N GLN A 337 20.28 -3.03 -13.71
CA GLN A 337 20.95 -4.03 -14.54
C GLN A 337 20.69 -5.43 -14.00
N SER A 338 20.45 -6.41 -14.88
CA SER A 338 20.20 -7.80 -14.48
C SER A 338 21.39 -8.38 -13.72
N GLY A 339 21.11 -9.13 -12.65
CA GLY A 339 22.12 -9.81 -11.84
C GLY A 339 22.96 -8.89 -10.96
N VAL A 340 22.59 -7.62 -10.84
CA VAL A 340 23.18 -6.67 -9.89
C VAL A 340 22.26 -6.58 -8.67
N ASP A 341 22.85 -6.60 -7.48
CA ASP A 341 22.12 -6.22 -6.27
C ASP A 341 21.80 -4.72 -6.36
N GLN A 342 20.53 -4.40 -6.58
CA GLN A 342 20.12 -3.01 -6.78
C GLN A 342 20.27 -2.16 -5.51
N THR A 343 20.45 -2.76 -4.33
CA THR A 343 20.75 -2.02 -3.09
C THR A 343 22.18 -1.46 -3.06
N ASP A 344 23.09 -2.01 -3.87
CA ASP A 344 24.44 -1.45 -4.04
C ASP A 344 24.44 -0.19 -4.93
N VAL A 345 23.36 0.02 -5.70
CA VAL A 345 23.24 1.13 -6.67
C VAL A 345 22.23 2.19 -6.20
N TYR A 346 21.13 1.75 -5.60
CA TYR A 346 19.97 2.57 -5.24
C TYR A 346 19.54 2.35 -3.78
N GLY A 347 18.45 3.01 -3.37
CA GLY A 347 17.97 2.99 -2.00
C GLY A 347 18.55 4.12 -1.15
N ILE A 348 18.56 3.91 0.17
CA ILE A 348 18.86 4.99 1.12
C ILE A 348 20.27 5.55 0.96
N ASP A 349 21.26 4.70 0.72
CA ASP A 349 22.65 5.14 0.63
C ASP A 349 22.86 6.03 -0.60
N PHE A 350 22.21 5.69 -1.71
CA PHE A 350 22.15 6.56 -2.89
C PHE A 350 21.51 7.92 -2.54
N PHE A 351 20.30 7.93 -1.97
CA PHE A 351 19.61 9.20 -1.67
C PHE A 351 20.23 9.99 -0.52
N ALA A 352 21.05 9.38 0.33
CA ALA A 352 21.78 10.07 1.39
C ALA A 352 23.07 10.74 0.87
N THR A 353 23.64 10.26 -0.23
CA THR A 353 24.98 10.66 -0.70
C THR A 353 25.00 11.35 -2.06
N VAL A 354 23.96 11.14 -2.88
CA VAL A 354 23.86 11.76 -4.21
C VAL A 354 23.82 13.28 -4.11
N ASP A 355 24.49 13.96 -5.06
CA ASP A 355 24.30 15.39 -5.25
C ASP A 355 22.89 15.63 -5.81
N HIS A 356 21.96 16.02 -4.94
CA HIS A 356 20.56 16.20 -5.32
C HIS A 356 20.35 17.27 -6.40
N TYR A 357 21.28 18.22 -6.60
CA TYR A 357 21.22 19.18 -7.71
C TYR A 357 21.57 18.56 -9.07
N LYS A 358 22.16 17.36 -9.07
CA LYS A 358 22.68 16.65 -10.24
C LYS A 358 22.13 15.24 -10.33
N LEU A 359 20.84 15.06 -10.01
CA LEU A 359 20.17 13.81 -10.30
C LEU A 359 20.32 13.48 -11.80
N PRO A 360 20.49 12.20 -12.17
CA PRO A 360 20.80 11.84 -13.55
C PRO A 360 19.81 12.46 -14.55
N ARG A 361 20.34 13.22 -15.53
CA ARG A 361 19.61 13.87 -16.65
C ARG A 361 18.69 15.06 -16.28
N THR A 362 18.62 15.48 -15.02
CA THR A 362 17.87 16.70 -14.67
C THR A 362 18.59 17.94 -15.19
N THR A 363 17.84 18.89 -15.76
CA THR A 363 18.38 20.21 -16.13
C THR A 363 18.01 21.20 -15.04
N THR A 364 19.01 21.63 -14.27
CA THR A 364 18.83 22.51 -13.10
C THR A 364 19.66 23.78 -13.27
N VAL A 365 19.30 24.85 -12.57
CA VAL A 365 20.21 25.99 -12.39
C VAL A 365 21.26 25.60 -11.37
N ASN A 366 22.55 25.92 -11.62
CA ASN A 366 23.61 25.65 -10.65
C ASN A 366 23.30 26.42 -9.35
N ALA A 367 23.32 25.72 -8.21
CA ALA A 367 23.30 26.31 -6.88
C ALA A 367 24.72 26.71 -6.43
#